data_AF-A0A6J4MJW9-F1
#
_entry.id   AF-A0A6J4MJW9-F1
#
_cell.length_a   1.000
_cell.length_b   1.000
_cell.length_c   1.000
_cell.angle_alpha   90.00
_cell.angle_beta   90.00
_cell.angle_gamma   90.00
#
_symmetry.space_group_name_H-M   'P 1'
#
loop_
_entity.id
_entity.type
_entity.pdbx_description
1 polymer ?
#
loop_
_entity_poly.entity_id
_entity_poly.type
_entity_poly.pdbx_seq_one_letter_code
_entity_poly.pdbx_strand_id
1 'polypeptide(L)'
;MDAAALSRSFGLGTAARLSDGPVARGKQGAVWRLDTSDGRWAVKVPFHPSGEDDAQVSTRFQEAAHAAGVPTPAVRRTTDGRVFATVDGRQVRVYEWVALGAPDPGLDPAMVGAVVAAMHQ
;
A
#
# COMPACT_ATOMS: atom_id res chain seq x y z
N MET A 1 13.50 -1.20 -10.19
CA MET A 1 12.32 -0.35 -9.95
C MET A 1 12.85 1.06 -9.78
N ASP A 2 12.73 1.86 -10.82
CA ASP A 2 13.11 3.27 -10.82
C ASP A 2 12.23 4.07 -9.84
N ALA A 3 12.86 4.63 -8.81
CA ALA A 3 12.21 5.46 -7.80
C ALA A 3 11.60 6.74 -8.39
N ALA A 4 12.25 7.33 -9.39
CA ALA A 4 11.76 8.55 -10.02
C ALA A 4 10.51 8.25 -10.87
N ALA A 5 10.48 7.12 -11.58
CA ALA A 5 9.29 6.65 -12.30
C ALA A 5 8.11 6.35 -11.36
N LEU A 6 8.37 5.72 -10.20
CA LEU A 6 7.35 5.54 -9.15
C LEU A 6 6.79 6.88 -8.70
N SER A 7 7.66 7.83 -8.34
CA SER A 7 7.23 9.14 -7.84
C SER A 7 6.39 9.91 -8.86
N ARG A 8 6.77 9.90 -10.14
CA ARG A 8 5.99 10.54 -11.22
C ARG A 8 4.64 9.85 -11.44
N SER A 9 4.61 8.53 -11.46
CA SER A 9 3.38 7.77 -11.75
C SER A 9 2.31 8.00 -10.69
N PHE A 10 2.71 8.14 -9.42
CA PHE A 10 1.80 8.29 -8.28
C PHE A 10 1.75 9.71 -7.69
N GLY A 11 2.47 10.66 -8.30
CA GLY A 11 2.54 12.05 -7.85
C GLY A 11 2.99 12.17 -6.39
N LEU A 12 4.18 11.61 -6.08
CA LEU A 12 4.70 11.50 -4.70
C LEU A 12 5.80 12.51 -4.40
N GLY A 13 5.87 13.60 -5.16
CA GLY A 13 6.93 14.59 -5.02
C GLY A 13 8.24 14.18 -5.71
N THR A 14 9.36 14.65 -5.18
CA THR A 14 10.71 14.52 -5.77
C THR A 14 11.69 13.82 -4.81
N ALA A 15 12.99 13.80 -5.16
CA ALA A 15 14.06 13.19 -4.36
C ALA A 15 13.79 11.71 -3.99
N ALA A 16 13.16 10.98 -4.91
CA ALA A 16 12.70 9.63 -4.68
C ALA A 16 13.86 8.66 -4.43
N ARG A 17 13.85 8.00 -3.27
CA ARG A 17 14.80 6.95 -2.89
C ARG A 17 14.06 5.69 -2.50
N LEU A 18 14.24 4.63 -3.27
CA LEU A 18 13.73 3.30 -2.96
C LEU A 18 14.72 2.57 -2.03
N SER A 19 14.21 1.72 -1.14
CA SER A 19 15.04 0.81 -0.35
C SER A 19 15.81 -0.19 -1.25
N ASP A 20 17.01 -0.59 -0.81
CA ASP A 20 17.91 -1.48 -1.57
C ASP A 20 17.28 -2.86 -1.86
N GLY A 21 16.32 -3.26 -1.04
CA GLY A 21 15.50 -4.46 -1.25
C GLY A 21 14.12 -4.32 -0.61
N PRO A 22 13.29 -5.39 -0.69
CA PRO A 22 12.04 -5.46 0.05
C PRO A 22 12.28 -5.30 1.55
N VAL A 23 11.46 -4.47 2.19
CA VAL A 23 11.45 -4.27 3.65
C VAL A 23 10.44 -5.18 4.35
N ALA A 24 9.49 -5.73 3.61
CA ALA A 24 8.57 -6.76 4.08
C ALA A 24 8.12 -7.68 2.95
N ARG A 25 7.68 -8.88 3.29
CA ARG A 25 7.13 -9.87 2.35
C ARG A 25 5.91 -10.54 2.96
N GLY A 26 4.77 -10.44 2.28
CA GLY A 26 3.56 -11.16 2.63
C GLY A 26 3.31 -12.36 1.71
N LYS A 27 2.11 -12.94 1.82
CA LYS A 27 1.67 -14.07 0.98
C LYS A 27 1.52 -13.70 -0.50
N GLN A 28 1.11 -12.47 -0.79
CA GLN A 28 0.73 -12.05 -2.15
C GLN A 28 1.72 -11.11 -2.83
N GLY A 29 2.80 -10.72 -2.15
CA GLY A 29 3.75 -9.78 -2.70
C GLY A 29 4.81 -9.36 -1.70
N ALA A 30 5.70 -8.51 -2.17
CA ALA A 30 6.71 -7.86 -1.38
C ALA A 30 6.44 -6.36 -1.30
N VAL A 31 6.98 -5.72 -0.27
CA VAL A 31 6.84 -4.29 -0.03
C VAL A 31 8.23 -3.66 0.04
N TRP A 32 8.41 -2.56 -0.68
CA TRP A 32 9.59 -1.71 -0.65
C TRP A 32 9.21 -0.39 0.02
N ARG A 33 10.17 0.24 0.69
CA ARG A 33 9.98 1.59 1.19
C ARG A 33 10.44 2.58 0.12
N LEU A 34 9.62 3.57 -0.17
CA LEU A 34 9.96 4.69 -1.03
C LEU A 34 9.92 5.97 -0.19
N ASP A 35 11.06 6.62 -0.04
CA ASP A 35 11.18 7.94 0.60
C ASP A 35 11.16 9.02 -0.49
N THR A 36 10.41 10.10 -0.27
CA THR A 36 10.21 11.23 -1.20
C THR A 36 10.10 12.54 -0.44
N SER A 37 10.05 13.69 -1.15
CA SER A 37 9.75 14.99 -0.53
C SER A 37 8.39 15.03 0.18
N ASP A 38 7.43 14.24 -0.28
CA ASP A 38 6.04 14.28 0.23
C ASP A 38 5.83 13.28 1.37
N GLY A 39 6.85 12.51 1.72
CA GLY A 39 6.83 11.53 2.80
C GLY A 39 7.33 10.16 2.39
N ARG A 40 6.86 9.14 3.11
CA ARG A 40 7.24 7.74 2.92
C ARG A 40 6.06 6.95 2.40
N TRP A 41 6.34 5.99 1.52
CA TRP A 41 5.33 5.20 0.85
C TRP A 41 5.69 3.72 0.87
N ALA A 42 4.67 2.87 0.96
CA ALA A 42 4.79 1.43 0.80
C ALA A 42 4.52 1.06 -0.66
N VAL A 43 5.56 0.68 -1.40
CA VAL A 43 5.44 0.19 -2.78
C VAL A 43 5.27 -1.32 -2.74
N LYS A 44 4.08 -1.82 -3.04
CA LYS A 44 3.75 -3.25 -3.10
C LYS A 44 3.92 -3.77 -4.52
N VAL A 45 4.74 -4.81 -4.68
CA VAL A 45 4.85 -5.58 -5.92
C VAL A 45 4.17 -6.93 -5.70
N PRO A 46 3.03 -7.20 -6.35
CA PRO A 46 2.38 -8.51 -6.24
C PRO A 46 3.21 -9.59 -6.93
N PHE A 47 3.12 -10.83 -6.46
CA PHE A 47 3.79 -11.97 -7.11
C PHE A 47 3.11 -12.38 -8.42
N HIS A 48 1.81 -12.11 -8.54
CA HIS A 48 1.02 -12.36 -9.72
C HIS A 48 0.32 -11.05 -10.13
N PRO A 49 0.46 -10.61 -11.39
CA PRO A 49 -0.29 -9.46 -11.87
C PRO A 49 -1.80 -9.68 -11.76
N SER A 50 -2.53 -8.60 -11.54
CA SER A 50 -4.00 -8.58 -11.49
C SER A 50 -4.54 -7.41 -12.31
N GLY A 51 -5.76 -7.54 -12.84
CA GLY A 51 -6.43 -6.44 -13.53
C GLY A 51 -6.89 -5.33 -12.58
N GLU A 52 -7.15 -4.15 -13.13
CA GLU A 52 -7.81 -3.05 -12.38
C GLU A 52 -9.19 -3.50 -11.88
N ASP A 53 -9.96 -4.22 -12.71
CA ASP A 53 -11.29 -4.73 -12.34
C ASP A 53 -11.22 -5.74 -11.20
N ASP A 54 -10.24 -6.65 -11.22
CA ASP A 54 -10.01 -7.62 -10.13
C ASP A 54 -9.70 -6.90 -8.81
N ALA A 55 -8.94 -5.79 -8.87
CA ALA A 55 -8.58 -5.02 -7.70
C ALA A 55 -9.70 -4.07 -7.24
N GLN A 56 -10.68 -3.75 -8.08
CA GLN A 56 -11.65 -2.68 -7.85
C GLN A 56 -12.42 -2.86 -6.54
N VAL A 57 -12.96 -4.05 -6.29
CA VAL A 57 -13.76 -4.34 -5.09
C VAL A 57 -12.93 -4.21 -3.83
N SER A 58 -11.75 -4.84 -3.78
CA SER A 58 -10.85 -4.77 -2.62
C SER A 58 -10.35 -3.35 -2.34
N THR A 59 -10.13 -2.56 -3.40
CA THR A 59 -9.72 -1.16 -3.30
C THR A 59 -10.80 -0.31 -2.66
N ARG A 60 -12.03 -0.39 -3.20
CA ARG A 60 -13.17 0.39 -2.69
C ARG A 60 -13.43 0.06 -1.23
N PHE A 61 -13.34 -1.22 -0.87
CA PHE A 61 -13.47 -1.66 0.51
C PHE A 61 -12.39 -1.04 1.41
N GLN A 62 -11.11 -1.08 1.01
CA GLN A 62 -10.03 -0.48 1.80
C GLN A 62 -10.15 1.04 1.93
N GLU A 63 -10.52 1.74 0.85
CA GLU A 63 -10.74 3.19 0.84
C GLU A 63 -11.92 3.56 1.78
N ALA A 64 -13.01 2.80 1.75
CA ALA A 64 -14.15 3.00 2.64
C ALA A 64 -13.78 2.74 4.12
N ALA A 65 -13.05 1.66 4.39
CA ALA A 65 -12.58 1.33 5.74
C ALA A 65 -11.66 2.43 6.30
N HIS A 66 -10.72 2.93 5.47
CA HIS A 66 -9.87 4.06 5.84
C HIS A 66 -10.68 5.31 6.15
N ALA A 67 -11.66 5.65 5.30
CA ALA A 67 -12.54 6.80 5.51
C ALA A 67 -13.42 6.68 6.77
N ALA A 68 -13.77 5.44 7.18
CA ALA A 68 -14.47 5.14 8.42
C ALA A 68 -13.57 5.14 9.67
N GLY A 69 -12.27 5.39 9.52
CA GLY A 69 -11.31 5.43 10.63
C GLY A 69 -10.79 4.05 11.06
N VAL A 70 -11.04 2.99 10.28
CA VAL A 70 -10.38 1.69 10.50
C VAL A 70 -8.88 1.88 10.28
N PRO A 71 -8.02 1.43 11.22
CA PRO A 71 -6.56 1.53 11.08
C PRO A 71 -6.03 0.71 9.88
N THR A 72 -6.02 1.31 8.70
CA THR A 72 -5.53 0.74 7.45
C THR A 72 -4.80 1.81 6.63
N PRO A 73 -3.71 1.47 5.93
CA PRO A 73 -2.99 2.44 5.11
C PRO A 73 -3.87 3.03 4.01
N ALA A 74 -3.78 4.34 3.77
CA ALA A 74 -4.44 4.97 2.63
C ALA A 74 -3.93 4.40 1.30
N VAL A 75 -4.84 4.14 0.36
CA VAL A 75 -4.49 3.76 -1.01
C VAL A 75 -3.99 5.01 -1.76
N ARG A 76 -2.82 4.91 -2.40
CA ARG A 76 -2.32 5.97 -3.27
C ARG A 76 -2.52 5.57 -4.74
N ARG A 77 -3.47 6.25 -5.39
CA ARG A 77 -3.73 6.10 -6.82
C ARG A 77 -2.65 6.80 -7.64
N THR A 78 -2.50 6.36 -8.89
CA THR A 78 -1.70 7.03 -9.90
C THR A 78 -2.29 8.40 -10.24
N THR A 79 -1.52 9.23 -10.93
CA THR A 79 -1.96 10.56 -11.40
C THR A 79 -3.13 10.51 -12.39
N ASP A 80 -3.35 9.36 -13.05
CA ASP A 80 -4.50 9.08 -13.91
C ASP A 80 -5.64 8.30 -13.19
N GLY A 81 -5.57 8.15 -11.86
CA GLY A 81 -6.66 7.60 -11.04
C GLY A 81 -6.72 6.07 -10.94
N ARG A 82 -5.78 5.36 -11.55
CA ARG A 82 -5.63 3.89 -11.46
C ARG A 82 -4.99 3.46 -10.15
N VAL A 83 -5.13 2.18 -9.80
CA VAL A 83 -4.46 1.64 -8.60
C VAL A 83 -3.12 1.00 -8.93
N PHE A 84 -2.89 0.61 -10.17
CA PHE A 84 -1.64 0.02 -10.63
C PHE A 84 -0.87 0.96 -11.57
N ALA A 85 0.46 0.90 -11.45
CA ALA A 85 1.37 1.34 -12.50
C ALA A 85 2.28 0.17 -12.90
N THR A 86 2.89 0.26 -14.08
CA THR A 86 3.98 -0.64 -14.48
C THR A 86 5.28 0.14 -14.46
N VAL A 87 6.24 -0.27 -13.62
CA VAL A 87 7.57 0.35 -13.52
C VAL A 87 8.62 -0.74 -13.70
N ASP A 88 9.53 -0.55 -14.67
CA ASP A 88 10.54 -1.54 -15.07
C ASP A 88 9.95 -2.94 -15.34
N GLY A 89 8.80 -3.00 -16.03
CA GLY A 89 8.10 -4.24 -16.34
C GLY A 89 7.41 -4.92 -15.15
N ARG A 90 7.37 -4.29 -13.97
CA ARG A 90 6.69 -4.81 -12.78
C ARG A 90 5.42 -4.02 -12.51
N GLN A 91 4.31 -4.73 -12.30
CA GLN A 91 3.10 -4.12 -11.77
C GLN A 91 3.34 -3.72 -10.32
N VAL A 92 2.94 -2.50 -9.93
CA VAL A 92 3.12 -1.97 -8.58
C VAL A 92 1.86 -1.26 -8.09
N ARG A 93 1.67 -1.29 -6.77
CA ARG A 93 0.65 -0.55 -6.03
C ARG A 93 1.31 0.27 -4.93
N VAL A 94 0.78 1.46 -4.63
CA VAL A 94 1.37 2.34 -3.60
C VAL A 94 0.34 2.62 -2.51
N TYR A 95 0.82 2.63 -1.27
CA TYR A 95 0.05 2.97 -0.08
C TYR A 95 0.82 3.95 0.78
N GLU A 96 0.11 4.63 1.67
CA GLU A 96 0.70 5.30 2.82
C GLU A 96 1.65 4.35 3.58
N TRP A 97 2.78 4.88 4.04
CA TRP A 97 3.68 4.11 4.89
C TRP A 97 3.20 4.08 6.33
N VAL A 98 2.98 2.88 6.87
CA VAL A 98 2.70 2.66 8.30
C VAL A 98 3.88 1.94 8.94
N ALA A 99 4.40 2.51 10.02
CA ALA A 99 5.45 1.87 10.82
C ALA A 99 4.84 0.79 11.70
N LEU A 100 4.98 -0.47 11.30
CA LEU A 100 4.49 -1.62 12.04
C LEU A 100 5.57 -2.20 12.96
N GLY A 101 5.16 -2.66 14.13
CA GLY A 101 5.96 -3.53 14.99
C GLY A 101 5.99 -4.97 14.47
N ALA A 102 6.69 -5.84 15.20
CA ALA A 102 6.60 -7.27 14.95
C ALA A 102 5.15 -7.77 15.23
N PRO A 103 4.68 -8.83 14.56
CA PRO A 103 3.40 -9.44 14.88
C PRO A 103 3.34 -9.85 16.36
N ASP A 104 2.25 -9.50 17.03
CA ASP A 104 2.03 -9.80 18.44
C ASP A 104 0.75 -10.65 18.60
N PRO A 105 0.87 -11.96 18.87
CA PRO A 105 -0.28 -12.83 19.11
C PRO A 105 -0.92 -12.61 20.50
N GLY A 106 -0.29 -11.81 21.37
CA GLY A 106 -0.78 -11.46 22.71
C GLY A 106 -1.63 -10.19 22.76
N LEU A 107 -1.95 -9.58 21.60
CA LEU A 107 -2.85 -8.43 21.53
C LEU A 107 -4.20 -8.74 22.18
N ASP A 108 -4.77 -7.74 22.87
CA ASP A 108 -6.10 -7.86 23.46
C ASP A 108 -7.14 -8.24 22.38
N PRO A 109 -7.79 -9.42 22.50
CA PRO A 109 -8.76 -9.87 21.51
C PRO A 109 -9.97 -8.93 21.41
N ALA A 110 -10.31 -8.18 22.47
CA ALA A 110 -11.39 -7.20 22.41
C ALA A 110 -11.04 -6.03 21.47
N MET A 111 -9.79 -5.55 21.49
CA MET A 111 -9.31 -4.54 20.55
C MET A 111 -9.35 -5.05 19.11
N VAL A 112 -8.92 -6.29 18.87
CA VAL A 112 -8.99 -6.92 17.54
C VAL A 112 -10.44 -7.02 17.08
N GLY A 113 -11.35 -7.47 17.96
CA GLY A 113 -12.78 -7.57 17.68
C GLY A 113 -13.42 -6.23 17.34
N ALA A 114 -13.04 -5.15 18.01
CA ALA A 114 -13.53 -3.80 17.72
C ALA A 114 -13.12 -3.32 16.30
N VAL A 115 -11.88 -3.57 15.90
CA VAL A 115 -11.41 -3.24 14.53
C VAL A 115 -12.17 -4.05 13.48
N VAL A 116 -12.35 -5.35 13.70
CA VAL A 116 -13.12 -6.21 12.77
C VAL A 116 -14.58 -5.76 12.70
N ALA A 117 -15.21 -5.41 13.82
CA ALA A 117 -16.59 -4.92 13.83
C ALA A 117 -16.73 -3.60 13.05
N ALA A 118 -15.78 -2.67 13.19
CA ALA A 118 -15.77 -1.42 12.44
C ALA A 118 -15.66 -1.63 10.92
N MET A 119 -14.99 -2.70 10.47
CA MET A 119 -14.91 -3.06 9.04
C MET A 119 -16.24 -3.60 8.46
N HIS A 120 -17.22 -3.96 9.29
CA HIS A 120 -18.50 -4.55 8.87
C HIS A 120 -19.68 -3.55 8.89
N GLN A 121 -19.42 -2.29 9.23
CA GLN A 121 -20.42 -1.21 9.18
C GLN A 121 -20.54 -0.66 7.76
#